data_AF-H2FVL1-F1
#
_entry.id   AF-H2FVL1-F1
#
_cell.length_a   1.000
_cell.length_b   1.000
_cell.length_c   1.000
_cell.angle_alpha   90.00
_cell.angle_beta   90.00
_cell.angle_gamma   90.00
#
_symmetry.space_group_name_H-M   'P 1'
#
loop_
_entity.id
_entity.type
_entity.pdbx_description
1 polymer ?
#
loop_
_entity_poly.entity_id
_entity_poly.type
_entity_poly.pdbx_seq_one_letter_code
_entity_poly.pdbx_strand_id
1 'polypeptide(L)'
;MKLHKGFTLIELVAVLVLVGILAAVAIPRLPVGSDFEGSLQARNLAGLLRLAQLRAMNDPDALKNIATLNRCGVLAVTVGGISLSANCQDAVLLNKANLEAPGNELWLGANLPVTANQPLPFTLQFGEVSDPDYLSESSRLGRPFVNSGSGYQPLPNTLQITLAGQTVLIEPEGYIHAAR
;
A
#
# COMPACT_ATOMS: atom_id res chain seq x y z
N MET A 1 48.86 -11.11 -42.40
CA MET A 1 48.98 -9.76 -41.80
C MET A 1 47.60 -9.15 -41.71
N LYS A 2 47.04 -8.95 -40.51
CA LYS A 2 45.75 -8.27 -40.33
C LYS A 2 46.01 -6.76 -40.28
N LEU A 3 45.51 -6.01 -41.26
CA LEU A 3 45.55 -4.55 -41.25
C LEU A 3 44.54 -4.04 -40.21
N HIS A 4 45.03 -3.41 -39.14
CA HIS A 4 44.20 -2.61 -38.26
C HIS A 4 43.86 -1.31 -38.99
N LYS A 5 42.65 -1.19 -39.52
CA LYS A 5 42.12 0.07 -40.04
C LYS A 5 41.84 1.01 -38.86
N GLY A 6 42.61 2.10 -38.78
CA GLY A 6 42.36 3.18 -37.84
C GLY A 6 41.11 3.98 -38.24
N PHE A 7 40.51 4.66 -37.26
CA PHE A 7 39.36 5.52 -37.46
C PHE A 7 39.76 6.80 -38.19
N THR A 8 39.00 7.23 -39.20
CA THR A 8 39.26 8.50 -39.89
C THR A 8 38.72 9.69 -39.08
N LEU A 9 39.29 10.89 -39.28
CA LEU A 9 38.82 12.10 -38.59
C LEU A 9 37.35 12.41 -38.91
N ILE A 10 36.93 12.19 -40.15
CA ILE A 10 35.54 12.41 -40.56
C ILE A 10 34.57 11.41 -39.94
N GLU A 11 34.97 10.13 -39.80
CA GLU A 11 34.17 9.15 -39.06
C GLU A 11 34.02 9.54 -37.58
N LEU A 12 35.08 10.08 -36.96
CA LEU A 12 35.02 10.55 -35.57
C LEU A 12 33.99 11.67 -35.40
N VAL A 13 34.01 12.65 -36.29
CA VAL A 13 33.05 13.76 -36.25
C VAL A 13 31.62 13.27 -36.49
N ALA A 14 31.42 12.36 -37.44
CA ALA A 14 30.10 11.78 -37.70
C ALA A 14 29.54 11.03 -36.47
N VAL A 15 30.37 10.27 -35.77
CA VAL A 15 29.97 9.58 -34.52
C VAL A 15 29.63 10.57 -33.42
N LEU A 16 30.42 11.64 -33.24
CA LEU A 16 30.13 12.67 -32.23
C LEU A 16 28.80 13.38 -32.48
N VAL A 17 28.49 13.69 -33.74
CA VAL A 17 27.19 14.29 -34.11
C VAL A 17 26.05 13.32 -33.83
N LEU A 18 26.19 12.05 -34.21
CA LEU A 18 25.18 11.03 -33.94
C LEU A 18 24.95 10.82 -32.43
N VAL A 19 26.02 10.73 -31.64
CA VAL A 19 25.93 10.61 -30.18
C VAL A 19 25.29 11.87 -29.56
N GLY A 20 25.58 13.06 -30.08
CA GLY A 20 24.95 14.31 -29.62
C GLY A 20 23.43 14.33 -29.86
N ILE A 21 22.99 13.89 -31.04
CA ILE A 21 21.56 13.79 -31.37
C ILE A 21 20.88 12.74 -30.47
N LEU A 22 21.51 11.58 -30.30
CA LEU A 22 20.99 10.52 -29.43
C LEU A 22 20.92 10.97 -27.97
N ALA A 23 21.93 11.68 -27.48
CA ALA A 23 21.98 12.20 -26.11
C ALA A 23 20.85 13.21 -25.85
N ALA A 24 20.55 14.09 -26.80
CA ALA A 24 19.46 15.07 -26.68
C ALA A 24 18.07 14.42 -26.50
N VAL A 25 17.86 13.21 -27.02
CA VAL A 25 16.59 12.46 -26.92
C VAL A 25 16.60 11.43 -25.78
N ALA A 26 17.75 10.80 -25.55
CA ALA A 26 17.88 9.72 -24.58
C ALA A 26 17.99 10.25 -23.13
N ILE A 27 18.75 11.32 -22.89
CA ILE A 27 19.00 11.85 -21.54
C ILE A 27 17.70 12.25 -20.83
N PRO A 28 16.75 12.99 -21.43
CA PRO A 28 15.51 13.36 -20.76
C PRO A 28 14.58 12.17 -20.46
N ARG A 29 14.77 11.03 -21.14
CA ARG A 29 13.98 9.82 -20.97
C ARG A 29 14.60 8.83 -19.99
N LEU A 30 15.80 9.10 -19.49
CA LEU A 30 16.38 8.30 -18.41
C LEU A 30 15.51 8.48 -17.16
N PRO A 31 15.05 7.39 -16.53
CA PRO A 31 14.26 7.48 -15.31
C PRO A 31 15.10 8.16 -14.22
N VAL A 32 14.73 9.39 -13.87
CA VAL A 32 15.39 10.17 -12.83
C VAL A 32 14.78 9.78 -11.50
N GLY A 33 15.39 8.80 -10.83
CA GLY A 33 15.21 8.52 -9.40
C GLY A 33 14.14 7.48 -9.04
N SER A 34 14.58 6.49 -8.25
CA SER A 34 13.75 5.58 -7.44
C SER A 34 12.80 6.33 -6.48
N ASP A 35 13.07 7.61 -6.21
CA ASP A 35 12.28 8.46 -5.31
C ASP A 35 10.85 8.69 -5.83
N PHE A 36 10.66 8.74 -7.16
CA PHE A 36 9.33 8.88 -7.74
C PHE A 36 8.47 7.62 -7.52
N GLU A 37 9.07 6.43 -7.68
CA GLU A 37 8.39 5.17 -7.45
C GLU A 37 8.00 5.01 -5.98
N GLY A 38 8.94 5.27 -5.06
CA GLY A 38 8.68 5.24 -3.62
C GLY A 38 7.49 6.12 -3.22
N SER A 39 7.55 7.40 -3.58
CA SER A 39 6.48 8.34 -3.21
C SER A 39 5.11 7.97 -3.78
N LEU A 40 5.07 7.33 -4.95
CA LEU A 40 3.84 6.80 -5.54
C LEU A 40 3.26 5.63 -4.72
N GLN A 41 4.11 4.72 -4.24
CA GLN A 41 3.67 3.60 -3.39
C GLN A 41 3.10 4.07 -2.05
N ALA A 42 3.74 5.06 -1.42
CA ALA A 42 3.24 5.68 -0.19
C ALA A 42 1.85 6.32 -0.40
N ARG A 43 1.67 7.02 -1.52
CA ARG A 43 0.38 7.64 -1.88
C ARG A 43 -0.70 6.59 -2.16
N ASN A 44 -0.35 5.50 -2.83
CA ASN A 44 -1.27 4.40 -3.09
C ASN A 44 -1.70 3.72 -1.78
N LEU A 45 -0.76 3.46 -0.86
CA LEU A 45 -1.07 2.91 0.46
C LEU A 45 -1.97 3.85 1.27
N ALA A 46 -1.63 5.14 1.34
CA ALA A 46 -2.48 6.13 2.00
C ALA A 46 -3.87 6.24 1.35
N GLY A 47 -3.95 6.10 0.02
CA GLY A 47 -5.22 6.05 -0.72
C GLY A 47 -6.07 4.84 -0.35
N LEU A 48 -5.47 3.66 -0.25
CA LEU A 48 -6.16 2.45 0.20
C LEU A 48 -6.66 2.55 1.63
N LEU A 49 -5.84 3.07 2.54
CA LEU A 49 -6.22 3.27 3.93
C LEU A 49 -7.41 4.23 4.06
N ARG A 50 -7.40 5.32 3.29
CA ARG A 50 -8.54 6.26 3.25
C ARG A 50 -9.77 5.63 2.62
N LEU A 51 -9.61 4.80 1.60
CA LEU A 51 -10.72 4.06 1.02
C LEU A 51 -11.35 3.09 2.04
N ALA A 52 -10.53 2.37 2.78
CA ALA A 52 -10.95 1.49 3.87
C ALA A 52 -11.73 2.26 4.95
N GLN A 53 -11.19 3.41 5.38
CA GLN A 53 -11.83 4.30 6.34
C GLN A 53 -13.19 4.81 5.83
N LEU A 54 -13.25 5.30 4.59
CA LEU A 54 -14.49 5.79 3.99
C LEU A 54 -15.54 4.69 3.84
N ARG A 55 -15.13 3.46 3.50
CA ARG A 55 -16.04 2.32 3.42
C ARG A 55 -16.67 2.01 4.78
N ALA A 56 -15.89 2.00 5.84
CA ALA A 56 -16.40 1.79 7.19
C ALA A 56 -17.33 2.94 7.63
N MET A 57 -16.95 4.20 7.38
CA MET A 57 -17.75 5.37 7.76
C MET A 57 -19.10 5.48 7.04
N ASN A 58 -19.20 4.93 5.82
CA ASN A 58 -20.40 5.01 4.98
C ASN A 58 -21.17 3.69 4.91
N ASP A 59 -20.83 2.71 5.74
CA ASP A 59 -21.56 1.44 5.78
C ASP A 59 -22.90 1.64 6.52
N PRO A 60 -24.06 1.50 5.83
CA PRO A 60 -25.38 1.71 6.42
C PRO A 60 -25.77 0.62 7.44
N ASP A 61 -25.07 -0.51 7.42
CA ASP A 61 -25.34 -1.69 8.24
C ASP A 61 -24.33 -1.85 9.37
N ALA A 62 -23.27 -1.02 9.40
CA ALA A 62 -22.21 -1.08 10.41
C ALA A 62 -22.70 -1.03 11.86
N LEU A 63 -23.80 -0.34 12.17
CA LEU A 63 -24.30 -0.16 13.54
C LEU A 63 -25.41 -1.15 13.92
N LYS A 64 -25.84 -2.00 12.98
CA LYS A 64 -26.96 -2.92 13.19
C LYS A 64 -26.42 -4.28 13.60
N ASN A 65 -27.03 -4.89 14.60
CA ASN A 65 -26.77 -6.30 14.93
C ASN A 65 -27.41 -7.17 13.84
N ILE A 66 -26.64 -7.46 12.78
CA ILE A 66 -27.04 -8.36 11.70
C ILE A 66 -26.07 -9.54 11.73
N ALA A 67 -26.60 -10.76 11.83
CA ALA A 67 -25.86 -12.02 12.05
C ALA A 67 -24.77 -12.37 11.00
N THR A 68 -24.55 -11.51 10.01
CA THR A 68 -23.45 -11.60 9.04
C THR A 68 -22.83 -10.22 8.94
N LEU A 69 -21.77 -9.93 9.69
CA LEU A 69 -21.10 -8.65 9.49
C LEU A 69 -20.45 -8.62 8.12
N ASN A 70 -21.08 -7.81 7.29
CA ASN A 70 -20.48 -7.16 6.15
C ASN A 70 -19.38 -6.20 6.67
N ARG A 71 -18.18 -6.69 6.99
CA ARG A 71 -17.01 -5.91 7.40
C ARG A 71 -16.43 -5.12 6.23
N CYS A 72 -17.06 -3.99 5.90
CA CYS A 72 -16.57 -3.09 4.88
C CYS A 72 -15.24 -2.46 5.32
N GLY A 73 -14.17 -2.72 4.54
CA GLY A 73 -12.92 -1.98 4.68
C GLY A 73 -11.92 -2.54 5.70
N VAL A 74 -11.99 -3.83 6.03
CA VAL A 74 -10.88 -4.48 6.77
C VAL A 74 -9.66 -4.53 5.87
N LEU A 75 -8.54 -4.05 6.40
CA LEU A 75 -7.23 -4.12 5.76
C LEU A 75 -6.39 -5.20 6.44
N ALA A 76 -5.74 -6.07 5.67
CA ALA A 76 -4.78 -7.04 6.17
C ALA A 76 -3.36 -6.56 5.85
N VAL A 77 -2.50 -6.50 6.87
CA VAL A 77 -1.09 -6.13 6.73
C VAL A 77 -0.24 -7.35 7.04
N THR A 78 0.54 -7.79 6.07
CA THR A 78 1.42 -8.97 6.16
C THR A 78 2.84 -8.58 5.81
N VAL A 79 3.80 -9.48 6.06
CA VAL A 79 5.21 -9.28 5.65
C VAL A 79 5.42 -9.18 4.13
N GLY A 80 4.47 -9.68 3.34
CA GLY A 80 4.57 -9.79 1.87
C GLY A 80 3.66 -8.86 1.08
N GLY A 81 2.93 -7.97 1.77
CA GLY A 81 2.01 -7.04 1.13
C GLY A 81 0.82 -6.65 2.00
N ILE A 82 -0.02 -5.79 1.44
CA ILE A 82 -1.19 -5.21 2.07
C ILE A 82 -2.40 -5.49 1.18
N SER A 83 -3.49 -6.00 1.75
CA SER A 83 -4.77 -6.14 1.05
C SER A 83 -5.89 -5.39 1.72
N LEU A 84 -6.88 -5.03 0.91
CA LEU A 84 -8.16 -4.51 1.36
C LEU A 84 -9.25 -5.52 0.97
N SER A 85 -10.11 -5.82 1.94
CA SER A 85 -11.35 -6.59 1.71
C SER A 85 -12.10 -6.08 0.46
N ALA A 86 -12.39 -7.01 -0.44
CA ALA A 86 -13.05 -6.77 -1.72
C ALA A 86 -14.42 -6.12 -1.55
N ASN A 87 -15.15 -6.69 -0.60
CA ASN A 87 -16.52 -6.43 -0.27
C ASN A 87 -16.62 -6.62 1.25
N CYS A 88 -17.82 -6.44 1.75
CA CYS A 88 -18.04 -6.47 3.17
C CYS A 88 -18.22 -7.92 3.68
N GLN A 89 -18.58 -8.89 2.84
CA GLN A 89 -18.83 -10.28 3.25
C GLN A 89 -17.56 -11.07 3.60
N ASP A 90 -16.39 -10.71 3.04
CA ASP A 90 -15.14 -11.49 3.14
C ASP A 90 -13.94 -10.63 3.58
N ALA A 91 -13.86 -10.33 4.88
CA ALA A 91 -12.65 -9.77 5.49
C ALA A 91 -11.62 -10.89 5.75
N VAL A 92 -10.86 -11.27 4.73
CA VAL A 92 -9.93 -12.40 4.80
C VAL A 92 -8.68 -12.06 5.61
N LEU A 93 -8.31 -12.96 6.53
CA LEU A 93 -6.97 -13.03 7.10
C LEU A 93 -6.02 -13.60 6.04
N LEU A 94 -5.22 -12.76 5.41
CA LEU A 94 -4.21 -13.23 4.45
C LEU A 94 -3.05 -13.90 5.18
N ASN A 95 -3.03 -15.23 5.12
CA ASN A 95 -1.85 -16.04 5.41
C ASN A 95 -1.06 -16.29 4.12
N LYS A 96 0.18 -16.76 4.24
CA LYS A 96 1.14 -16.97 3.13
C LYS A 96 0.57 -17.83 1.96
N ALA A 97 -0.50 -18.59 2.19
CA ALA A 97 -1.19 -19.39 1.17
C ALA A 97 -2.06 -18.56 0.20
N ASN A 98 -2.53 -17.38 0.61
CA ASN A 98 -3.38 -16.50 -0.21
C ASN A 98 -2.56 -15.48 -1.04
N LEU A 99 -1.22 -15.59 -1.02
CA LEU A 99 -0.30 -14.71 -1.76
C LEU A 99 -0.26 -14.98 -3.27
N GLU A 100 -0.78 -16.11 -3.75
CA GLU A 100 -0.63 -16.53 -5.15
C GLU A 100 -1.93 -16.51 -5.97
N ALA A 101 -3.08 -16.23 -5.35
CA ALA A 101 -4.37 -16.20 -6.02
C ALA A 101 -5.21 -15.03 -5.49
N PRO A 102 -5.11 -13.82 -6.08
CA PRO A 102 -5.97 -12.73 -5.69
C PRO A 102 -7.42 -13.12 -6.01
N GLY A 103 -8.24 -13.28 -4.98
CA GLY A 103 -9.68 -13.20 -5.12
C GLY A 103 -10.11 -11.77 -5.47
N ASN A 104 -11.33 -11.38 -5.17
CA ASN A 104 -11.86 -10.04 -5.47
C ASN A 104 -11.17 -8.88 -4.68
N GLU A 105 -10.11 -9.15 -3.93
CA GLU A 105 -9.44 -8.18 -3.04
C GLU A 105 -8.54 -7.20 -3.80
N LEU A 106 -8.52 -5.94 -3.34
CA LEU A 106 -7.61 -4.93 -3.88
C LEU A 106 -6.24 -5.10 -3.20
N TRP A 107 -5.29 -5.65 -3.93
CA TRP A 107 -3.94 -5.94 -3.45
C TRP A 107 -2.95 -4.82 -3.78
N LEU A 108 -2.16 -4.40 -2.80
CA LEU A 108 -1.05 -3.46 -2.98
C LEU A 108 0.25 -4.08 -2.48
N GLY A 109 1.26 -4.07 -3.35
CA GLY A 109 2.62 -4.45 -2.98
C GLY A 109 2.86 -5.95 -2.82
N ALA A 110 2.26 -6.78 -3.67
CA ALA A 110 2.67 -8.18 -3.80
C ALA A 110 4.21 -8.25 -4.00
N ASN A 111 4.89 -8.99 -3.12
CA ASN A 111 6.36 -9.11 -3.06
C ASN A 111 7.15 -7.85 -2.66
N LEU A 112 6.52 -6.83 -2.08
CA LEU A 112 7.23 -5.73 -1.44
C LEU A 112 7.40 -6.03 0.06
N PRO A 113 8.59 -5.80 0.63
CA PRO A 113 8.79 -5.95 2.07
C PRO A 113 7.97 -4.89 2.80
N VAL A 114 7.16 -5.35 3.75
CA VAL A 114 6.38 -4.50 4.66
C VAL A 114 6.94 -4.61 6.07
N THR A 115 7.12 -3.47 6.72
CA THR A 115 7.42 -3.42 8.17
C THR A 115 6.39 -2.54 8.86
N ALA A 116 6.14 -2.82 10.14
CA ALA A 116 5.24 -2.01 10.95
C ALA A 116 5.72 -1.96 12.40
N ASN A 117 5.26 -0.98 13.16
CA ASN A 117 5.47 -0.92 14.62
C ASN A 117 4.48 -1.80 15.41
N GLN A 118 3.81 -2.73 14.73
CA GLN A 118 2.93 -3.76 15.30
C GLN A 118 3.39 -5.13 14.81
N PRO A 119 3.20 -6.20 15.61
CA PRO A 119 3.56 -7.55 15.18
C PRO A 119 2.73 -7.96 13.97
N LEU A 120 3.40 -8.28 12.86
CA LEU A 120 2.78 -8.78 11.64
C LEU A 120 2.53 -10.30 11.75
N PRO A 121 1.43 -10.84 11.16
CA PRO A 121 0.36 -10.13 10.47
C PRO A 121 -0.66 -9.54 11.44
N PHE A 122 -1.27 -8.42 11.06
CA PHE A 122 -2.41 -7.85 11.78
C PHE A 122 -3.48 -7.38 10.79
N THR A 123 -4.69 -7.22 11.30
CA THR A 123 -5.79 -6.58 10.58
C THR A 123 -6.10 -5.22 11.17
N LEU A 124 -6.49 -4.28 10.32
CA LEU A 124 -6.88 -2.92 10.68
C LEU A 124 -8.33 -2.72 10.21
N GLN A 125 -9.18 -2.25 11.12
CA GLN A 125 -10.56 -1.87 10.86
C GLN A 125 -10.80 -0.45 11.39
N PHE A 126 -11.70 0.29 10.76
CA PHE A 126 -12.13 1.59 11.26
C PHE A 126 -13.49 1.45 11.98
N GLY A 127 -13.48 1.66 13.30
CA GLY A 127 -14.58 1.35 14.21
C GLY A 127 -14.25 0.17 15.13
N GLU A 128 -14.70 0.26 16.37
CA GLU A 128 -14.57 -0.84 17.33
C GLU A 128 -15.53 -1.95 16.94
N VAL A 129 -15.09 -3.21 17.06
CA VAL A 129 -15.97 -4.35 16.88
C VAL A 129 -16.57 -4.67 18.25
N SER A 130 -17.78 -4.20 18.50
CA SER A 130 -18.51 -4.46 19.74
C SER A 130 -19.51 -5.60 19.49
N ASP A 131 -19.22 -6.80 20.00
CA ASP A 131 -19.95 -8.04 19.66
C ASP A 131 -19.73 -8.44 18.18
N PRO A 132 -19.78 -9.73 17.77
CA PRO A 132 -19.14 -10.20 16.54
C PRO A 132 -19.71 -9.57 15.25
N ASP A 133 -20.85 -8.89 15.38
CA ASP A 133 -21.82 -8.57 14.34
C ASP A 133 -22.27 -7.10 14.32
N TYR A 134 -21.56 -6.15 14.93
CA TYR A 134 -21.63 -4.72 14.56
C TYR A 134 -20.37 -3.91 14.93
N LEU A 135 -20.16 -2.79 14.23
CA LEU A 135 -19.21 -1.75 14.58
C LEU A 135 -19.85 -0.75 15.56
N SER A 136 -19.05 -0.17 16.45
CA SER A 136 -19.51 0.92 17.30
C SER A 136 -19.60 2.26 16.54
N GLU A 137 -20.23 3.27 17.15
CA GLU A 137 -20.29 4.65 16.62
C GLU A 137 -18.90 5.23 16.28
N SER A 138 -17.82 4.65 16.83
CA SER A 138 -16.43 4.96 16.45
C SER A 138 -16.15 4.77 14.97
N SER A 139 -16.92 3.92 14.27
CA SER A 139 -16.80 3.74 12.82
C SER A 139 -17.18 5.01 12.05
N ARG A 140 -18.18 5.76 12.52
CA ARG A 140 -18.60 7.04 11.92
C ARG A 140 -17.55 8.13 12.04
N LEU A 141 -16.66 7.99 13.03
CA LEU A 141 -15.52 8.86 13.25
C LEU A 141 -14.26 8.34 12.53
N GLY A 142 -14.33 7.20 11.86
CA GLY A 142 -13.19 6.60 11.17
C GLY A 142 -12.02 6.29 12.12
N ARG A 143 -12.29 5.91 13.37
CA ARG A 143 -11.26 5.61 14.36
C ARG A 143 -10.61 4.25 14.07
N PRO A 144 -9.29 4.13 14.03
CA PRO A 144 -8.62 2.89 13.70
C PRO A 144 -8.56 1.93 14.91
N PHE A 145 -8.76 0.65 14.63
CA PHE A 145 -8.64 -0.46 15.57
C PHE A 145 -7.82 -1.58 14.91
N VAL A 146 -6.87 -2.14 15.65
CA VAL A 146 -5.96 -3.19 15.17
C VAL A 146 -6.25 -4.49 15.89
N ASN A 147 -6.21 -5.59 15.16
CA ASN A 147 -6.28 -6.94 15.71
C ASN A 147 -5.05 -7.75 15.27
N SER A 148 -4.23 -8.10 16.26
CA SER A 148 -3.02 -8.92 16.14
C SER A 148 -3.17 -10.31 16.79
N GLY A 149 -4.41 -10.77 17.00
CA GLY A 149 -4.73 -12.09 17.58
C GLY A 149 -5.43 -12.03 18.95
N SER A 150 -5.57 -10.85 19.55
CA SER A 150 -6.26 -10.61 20.83
C SER A 150 -7.58 -9.84 20.68
N GLY A 151 -8.13 -9.77 19.47
CA GLY A 151 -9.32 -8.96 19.16
C GLY A 151 -8.95 -7.54 18.72
N TYR A 152 -9.95 -6.76 18.32
CA TYR A 152 -9.76 -5.38 17.87
C TYR A 152 -9.56 -4.45 19.05
N GLN A 153 -8.39 -3.83 19.13
CA GLN A 153 -8.03 -2.87 20.16
C GLN A 153 -7.77 -1.50 19.51
N PRO A 154 -8.11 -0.39 20.20
CA PRO A 154 -7.81 0.94 19.70
C PRO A 154 -6.30 1.14 19.58
N LEU A 155 -5.85 1.97 18.64
CA LEU A 155 -4.43 2.33 18.53
C LEU A 155 -4.00 3.12 19.78
N PRO A 156 -3.03 2.63 20.57
CA PRO A 156 -2.52 3.39 21.71
C PRO A 156 -1.58 4.52 21.29
N ASN A 157 -0.91 4.36 20.14
CA ASN A 157 0.05 5.29 19.56
C ASN A 157 -0.09 5.28 18.04
N THR A 158 0.56 6.21 17.35
CA THR A 158 0.64 6.27 15.89
C THR A 158 1.10 4.92 15.30
N LEU A 159 0.31 4.34 14.42
CA LEU A 159 0.66 3.14 13.67
C LEU A 159 1.51 3.56 12.48
N GLN A 160 2.67 2.92 12.33
CA GLN A 160 3.58 3.14 11.22
C GLN A 160 3.61 1.89 10.36
N ILE A 161 3.36 2.07 9.06
CA ILE A 161 3.44 1.00 8.07
C ILE A 161 4.41 1.46 6.99
N THR A 162 5.52 0.75 6.85
CA THR A 162 6.53 1.03 5.83
C THR A 162 6.42 0.01 4.71
N LEU A 163 6.23 0.51 3.49
CA LEU A 163 6.18 -0.27 2.26
C LEU A 163 7.26 0.27 1.31
N ALA A 164 8.17 -0.59 0.84
CA ALA A 164 9.22 -0.21 -0.12
C ALA A 164 10.06 1.01 0.32
N GLY A 165 10.34 1.13 1.62
CA GLY A 165 11.15 2.23 2.19
C GLY A 165 10.40 3.54 2.44
N GLN A 166 9.09 3.59 2.19
CA GLN A 166 8.24 4.73 2.50
C GLN A 166 7.25 4.39 3.60
N THR A 167 7.10 5.29 4.57
CA THR A 167 6.26 5.07 5.75
C THR A 167 4.97 5.86 5.65
N VAL A 168 3.85 5.18 5.91
CA VAL A 168 2.54 5.80 6.12
C VAL A 168 2.20 5.69 7.60
N LEU A 169 1.77 6.81 8.16
CA LEU A 169 1.42 7.01 9.56
C LEU A 169 -0.10 7.09 9.68
N ILE A 170 -0.63 6.40 10.68
CA ILE A 170 -2.05 6.45 11.05
C ILE A 170 -2.13 6.84 12.52
N GLU A 171 -2.69 8.01 12.77
CA GLU A 171 -2.86 8.51 14.13
C GLU A 171 -4.08 7.86 14.83
N PRO A 172 -4.12 7.79 16.17
CA PRO A 172 -5.23 7.21 16.92
C PRO A 172 -6.61 7.85 16.66
N GLU A 173 -6.64 9.10 16.19
CA GLU A 173 -7.85 9.80 15.75
C GLU A 173 -8.34 9.41 14.35
N GLY A 174 -7.56 8.62 13.60
CA GLY A 174 -7.88 8.22 12.22
C GLY A 174 -7.31 9.13 11.14
N TYR A 175 -6.36 10.00 11.47
CA TYR A 175 -5.64 10.80 10.48
C TYR A 175 -4.56 9.95 9.78
N ILE A 176 -4.64 9.85 8.45
CA ILE A 176 -3.72 9.06 7.62
C ILE A 176 -2.86 10.00 6.79
N HIS A 177 -1.54 9.88 6.90
CA HIS A 177 -0.59 10.65 6.11
C HIS A 177 0.72 9.91 5.86
N ALA A 178 1.44 10.28 4.80
CA ALA A 178 2.81 9.79 4.61
C ALA A 178 3.76 10.48 5.61
N ALA A 179 4.76 9.75 6.10
CA ALA A 179 5.91 10.32 6.77
C ALA A 179 6.67 11.21 5.76
N ARG A 180 7.06 12.41 6.19
CA ARG A 180 7.89 13.31 5.38
C ARG A 180 9.34 12.85 5.33
#